data_AF-A0A925LP99-F1
#
_entry.id   AF-A0A925LP99-F1
#
_cell.length_a   1.000
_cell.length_b   1.000
_cell.length_c   1.000
_cell.angle_alpha   90.00
_cell.angle_beta   90.00
_cell.angle_gamma   90.00
#
_symmetry.space_group_name_H-M   'P 1'
#
loop_
_entity.id
_entity.type
_entity.pdbx_description
1 polymer ?
#
loop_
_entity_poly.entity_id
_entity_poly.type
_entity_poly.pdbx_seq_one_letter_code
_entity_poly.pdbx_strand_id
1 'polypeptide(L)'
;AMQETEGMIVATESRINDYKKIGGNTEKLEKELFALRNRFHSLFHNVNVEAVKMESARIQAELKKIRSVLEAWDETGRKRKLAGAAAVSAMLLMALLAHLLRKTFD
;
A
#
# COMPACT_ATOMS: atom_id res chain seq x y z
N ALA A 1 -12.53 -18.13 6.52
CA ALA A 1 -11.10 -18.46 6.52
C ALA A 1 -10.52 -18.46 5.11
N MET A 2 -10.85 -19.41 4.22
CA MET A 2 -10.24 -19.44 2.86
C MET A 2 -10.66 -18.27 1.97
N GLN A 3 -11.96 -17.98 1.88
CA GLN A 3 -12.49 -16.85 1.10
C GLN A 3 -11.96 -15.49 1.60
N GLU A 4 -11.66 -15.40 2.89
CA GLU A 4 -11.06 -14.22 3.53
C GLU A 4 -9.58 -14.06 3.13
N THR A 5 -8.83 -15.17 3.09
CA THR A 5 -7.44 -15.19 2.60
C THR A 5 -7.37 -14.85 1.11
N GLU A 6 -8.30 -15.34 0.30
CA GLU A 6 -8.39 -14.99 -1.12
C GLU A 6 -8.70 -13.49 -1.33
N GLY A 7 -9.65 -12.94 -0.56
CA GLY A 7 -9.90 -11.50 -0.54
C GLY A 7 -8.66 -10.68 -0.14
N MET A 8 -7.87 -11.16 0.82
CA MET A 8 -6.61 -10.51 1.21
C MET A 8 -5.54 -10.57 0.12
N ILE A 9 -5.43 -11.68 -0.62
CA ILE A 9 -4.51 -11.82 -1.76
C ILE A 9 -4.88 -10.82 -2.85
N VAL A 10 -6.14 -10.77 -3.27
CA VAL A 10 -6.62 -9.85 -4.33
C VAL A 10 -6.44 -8.39 -3.91
N ALA A 11 -6.75 -8.05 -2.66
CA ALA A 11 -6.55 -6.69 -2.15
C ALA A 11 -5.07 -6.29 -2.16
N THR A 12 -4.17 -7.23 -1.84
CA THR A 12 -2.71 -7.01 -1.86
C THR A 12 -2.20 -6.87 -3.29
N GLU A 13 -2.70 -7.68 -4.22
CA GLU A 13 -2.39 -7.59 -5.65
C GLU A 13 -2.78 -6.24 -6.24
N SER A 14 -3.98 -5.76 -5.94
CA SER A 14 -4.44 -4.44 -6.39
C SER A 14 -3.52 -3.32 -5.89
N ARG A 15 -3.14 -3.34 -4.60
CA ARG A 15 -2.26 -2.32 -4.02
C ARG A 15 -0.86 -2.36 -4.62
N ILE A 16 -0.30 -3.54 -4.84
CA ILE A 16 1.00 -3.70 -5.51
C ILE A 16 0.93 -3.12 -6.93
N ASN A 17 -0.14 -3.38 -7.67
CA ASN A 17 -0.33 -2.83 -9.00
C ASN A 17 -0.44 -1.29 -9.00
N ASP A 18 -1.09 -0.71 -8.00
CA ASP A 18 -1.16 0.75 -7.86
C ASP A 18 0.22 1.37 -7.60
N TYR A 19 1.06 0.72 -6.78
CA TYR A 19 2.46 1.11 -6.59
C TYR A 19 3.31 0.98 -7.87
N LYS A 20 3.08 -0.08 -8.64
CA LYS A 20 3.75 -0.29 -9.94
C LYS A 20 3.43 0.82 -10.94
N LYS A 21 2.16 1.24 -11.02
CA LYS A 21 1.73 2.36 -11.88
C LYS A 21 2.41 3.68 -11.53
N ILE A 22 2.80 3.87 -10.26
CA ILE A 22 3.50 5.06 -9.77
C ILE A 22 5.03 4.93 -9.95
N GLY A 23 5.51 3.80 -10.49
CA GLY A 23 6.94 3.55 -10.75
C GLY A 23 7.71 2.98 -9.55
N GLY A 24 7.01 2.44 -8.53
CA GLY A 24 7.65 1.76 -7.40
C GLY A 24 8.29 0.44 -7.80
N ASN A 25 9.43 0.08 -7.19
CA ASN A 25 10.02 -1.25 -7.37
C ASN A 25 9.20 -2.30 -6.62
N THR A 26 8.25 -2.92 -7.31
CA THR A 26 7.33 -3.92 -6.78
C THR A 26 7.75 -5.36 -7.08
N GLU A 27 8.85 -5.58 -7.80
CA GLU A 27 9.21 -6.89 -8.35
C GLU A 27 9.38 -7.97 -7.27
N LYS A 28 9.98 -7.59 -6.13
CA LYS A 28 10.15 -8.49 -4.98
C LYS A 28 8.80 -8.85 -4.34
N LEU A 29 7.91 -7.86 -4.18
CA LEU A 29 6.58 -8.05 -3.58
C LEU A 29 5.66 -8.88 -4.47
N GLU A 30 5.74 -8.72 -5.80
CA GLU A 30 5.01 -9.54 -6.76
C GLU A 30 5.45 -11.01 -6.69
N LYS A 31 6.76 -11.28 -6.63
CA LYS A 31 7.30 -12.64 -6.48
C LYS A 31 6.87 -13.29 -5.18
N GLU A 32 6.91 -12.56 -4.06
CA GLU A 32 6.45 -13.04 -2.76
C GLU A 32 4.94 -13.35 -2.76
N LEU A 33 4.11 -12.46 -3.32
CA LEU A 33 2.67 -12.68 -3.42
C LEU A 33 2.34 -13.87 -4.33
N PHE A 34 3.06 -14.03 -5.45
CA PHE A 34 2.87 -15.15 -6.36
C PHE A 34 3.20 -16.49 -5.69
N ALA A 35 4.31 -16.56 -4.95
CA ALA A 35 4.68 -17.76 -4.18
C ALA A 35 3.60 -18.10 -3.14
N LEU A 36 3.05 -17.09 -2.48
CA LEU A 36 2.01 -17.26 -1.47
C LEU A 36 0.68 -17.72 -2.08
N ARG A 37 0.28 -17.16 -3.22
CA ARG A 37 -0.89 -17.61 -3.98
C ARG A 37 -0.75 -19.07 -4.41
N ASN A 38 0.46 -19.47 -4.84
CA ASN A 38 0.71 -20.83 -5.27
C ASN A 38 0.62 -21.84 -4.10
N ARG A 39 1.16 -21.48 -2.93
CA ARG A 39 0.99 -22.27 -1.69
C ARG A 39 -0.47 -22.35 -1.28
N PHE A 40 -1.20 -21.25 -1.37
CA PHE A 40 -2.64 -21.21 -1.10
C PHE A 40 -3.42 -22.12 -2.06
N HIS A 41 -3.11 -22.11 -3.36
CA HIS A 41 -3.76 -22.97 -4.35
C HIS A 41 -3.47 -24.47 -4.10
N SER A 42 -2.25 -24.80 -3.67
CA SER A 42 -1.87 -26.17 -3.29
C SER A 42 -2.63 -26.68 -2.06
N LEU A 43 -2.95 -25.80 -1.11
CA LEU A 43 -3.74 -26.14 0.07
C LEU A 43 -5.18 -26.59 -0.24
N PHE A 44 -5.77 -26.13 -1.35
CA PHE A 44 -7.10 -26.59 -1.77
C PHE A 44 -7.13 -28.07 -2.18
N HIS A 45 -5.98 -28.65 -2.53
CA HIS A 45 -5.89 -30.06 -2.92
C HIS A 45 -5.54 -30.97 -1.73
N ASN A 46 -5.32 -30.41 -0.54
CA ASN A 46 -4.94 -31.18 0.63
C ASN A 46 -6.14 -31.42 1.54
N VAL A 47 -6.52 -32.69 1.72
CA VAL A 47 -7.74 -33.12 2.43
C VAL A 47 -7.63 -32.97 3.96
N ASN A 48 -6.43 -32.64 4.48
CA ASN A 48 -6.18 -32.53 5.92
C ASN A 48 -6.53 -31.13 6.47
N VAL A 49 -7.73 -31.01 7.05
CA VAL A 49 -8.33 -29.75 7.53
C VAL A 49 -7.50 -29.06 8.62
N GLU A 50 -6.82 -29.80 9.51
CA GLU A 50 -5.96 -29.22 10.56
C GLU A 50 -4.69 -28.60 9.97
N ALA A 51 -4.01 -29.31 9.08
CA ALA A 51 -2.84 -28.80 8.37
C ALA A 51 -3.19 -27.56 7.55
N VAL A 52 -4.37 -27.56 6.92
CA VAL A 52 -4.88 -26.44 6.15
C VAL A 52 -5.14 -25.20 7.01
N LYS A 53 -5.68 -25.38 8.22
CA LYS A 53 -5.96 -24.26 9.14
C LYS A 53 -4.66 -23.63 9.65
N MET A 54 -3.67 -24.45 9.98
CA MET A 54 -2.35 -23.98 10.43
C MET A 54 -1.60 -23.24 9.31
N GLU A 55 -1.60 -23.79 8.11
CA GLU A 55 -0.90 -23.17 6.98
C GLU A 55 -1.64 -21.92 6.48
N SER A 56 -2.97 -21.90 6.52
CA SER A 56 -3.77 -20.69 6.26
C SER A 56 -3.44 -19.58 7.26
N ALA A 57 -3.25 -19.90 8.55
CA ALA A 57 -2.86 -18.92 9.55
C ALA A 57 -1.44 -18.37 9.30
N ARG A 58 -0.50 -19.21 8.85
CA ARG A 58 0.83 -18.76 8.41
C ARG A 58 0.77 -17.84 7.20
N ILE A 59 -0.02 -18.22 6.19
CA ILE A 59 -0.23 -17.41 4.99
C ILE A 59 -0.84 -16.05 5.34
N GLN A 60 -1.82 -16.01 6.25
CA GLN A 60 -2.41 -14.77 6.74
C GLN A 60 -1.38 -13.89 7.48
N ALA A 61 -0.49 -14.49 8.27
CA ALA A 61 0.58 -13.75 8.94
C ALA A 61 1.58 -13.15 7.95
N GLU A 62 1.94 -13.87 6.89
CA GLU A 62 2.82 -13.37 5.82
C GLU A 62 2.14 -12.25 5.00
N LEU A 63 0.87 -12.41 4.64
CA LEU A 63 0.05 -11.35 4.03
C LEU A 63 0.01 -10.09 4.89
N LYS A 64 -0.16 -10.25 6.20
CA LYS A 64 -0.19 -9.11 7.14
C LYS A 64 1.15 -8.35 7.16
N LYS A 65 2.28 -9.05 7.04
CA LYS A 65 3.60 -8.40 6.91
C LYS A 65 3.70 -7.60 5.62
N ILE A 66 3.36 -8.20 4.47
CA ILE A 66 3.36 -7.50 3.18
C ILE A 66 2.45 -6.26 3.23
N ARG A 67 1.26 -6.41 3.82
CA ARG A 67 0.32 -5.30 4.00
C ARG A 67 0.87 -4.18 4.88
N SER A 68 1.56 -4.51 5.97
CA SER A 68 2.19 -3.49 6.84
C SER A 68 3.28 -2.68 6.14
N VAL A 69 4.05 -3.33 5.25
CA VAL A 69 5.07 -2.64 4.44
C VAL A 69 4.40 -1.66 3.45
N LEU A 70 3.34 -2.11 2.77
CA LEU A 70 2.54 -1.26 1.89
C LEU A 70 1.89 -0.08 2.64
N GLU A 71 1.37 -0.31 3.85
CA GLU A 71 0.82 0.77 4.70
C GLU A 71 1.89 1.77 5.15
N ALA A 72 3.11 1.33 5.45
CA ALA A 72 4.22 2.23 5.77
C ALA A 72 4.63 3.10 4.57
N TRP A 73 4.58 2.53 3.35
CA TRP A 73 4.83 3.28 2.13
C TRP A 73 3.73 4.31 1.86
N ASP A 74 2.46 3.94 2.08
CA ASP A 74 1.31 4.84 1.91
C ASP A 74 1.40 6.01 2.89
N GLU A 75 1.76 5.75 4.14
CA GLU A 75 1.91 6.77 5.17
C GLU A 75 3.01 7.77 4.81
N THR A 76 4.14 7.28 4.30
CA THR A 76 5.26 8.12 3.87
C THR A 76 4.86 8.99 2.67
N GLY A 77 4.14 8.42 1.70
CA GLY A 77 3.59 9.16 0.57
C GLY A 77 2.58 10.23 1.00
N ARG A 78 1.68 9.90 1.93
CA ARG A 78 0.67 10.82 2.47
C ARG A 78 1.31 12.00 3.20
N LYS A 79 2.31 11.75 4.06
CA LYS A 79 3.06 12.81 4.74
C LYS A 79 3.76 13.75 3.76
N ARG A 80 4.39 13.21 2.71
CA ARG A 80 5.01 14.02 1.65
C ARG A 80 4.00 14.87 0.89
N LYS A 81 2.83 14.33 0.55
CA LYS A 81 1.76 15.08 -0.12
C LYS A 81 1.23 16.21 0.75
N LEU A 82 1.00 15.97 2.05
CA LEU A 82 0.56 16.99 2.98
C LEU A 82 1.61 18.08 3.19
N ALA A 83 2.88 17.70 3.35
CA ALA A 83 3.97 18.66 3.47
C ALA A 83 4.12 19.51 2.19
N GLY A 84 4.05 18.89 1.02
CA GLY A 84 4.07 19.59 -0.26
C GLY A 84 2.89 20.53 -0.44
N ALA A 85 1.68 20.09 -0.12
CA ALA A 85 0.48 20.93 -0.18
C ALA A 85 0.61 22.13 0.76
N ALA A 86 1.03 21.93 2.02
CA ALA A 86 1.23 23.00 2.99
C ALA A 86 2.27 24.03 2.51
N ALA A 87 3.39 23.56 1.94
CA ALA A 87 4.43 24.44 1.40
C ALA A 87 3.91 25.30 0.23
N VAL A 88 3.17 24.69 -0.71
CA VAL A 88 2.58 25.41 -1.85
C VAL A 88 1.55 26.44 -1.38
N SER A 89 0.67 26.07 -0.44
CA SER A 89 -0.31 27.01 0.13
C SER A 89 0.37 28.18 0.82
N ALA A 90 1.44 27.94 1.60
CA ALA A 90 2.19 28.99 2.27
C ALA A 90 2.85 29.95 1.27
N MET A 91 3.45 29.44 0.19
CA MET A 91 4.03 30.29 -0.86
C MET A 91 2.96 31.13 -1.57
N LEU A 92 1.80 30.54 -1.87
CA LEU A 92 0.69 31.28 -2.49
C LEU A 92 0.16 32.39 -1.57
N LEU A 93 0.03 32.13 -0.27
CA LEU A 93 -0.36 33.14 0.70
C LEU A 93 0.67 34.26 0.81
N MET A 94 1.96 33.93 0.86
CA MET A 94 3.04 34.92 0.87
C MET A 94 3.03 35.77 -0.41
N ALA A 95 2.83 35.15 -1.58
CA ALA A 95 2.74 35.88 -2.85
C ALA A 95 1.53 36.82 -2.88
N LEU A 96 0.37 36.39 -2.37
CA LEU A 96 -0.83 37.22 -2.24
C LEU A 96 -0.62 38.40 -1.30
N LEU A 97 -0.03 38.16 -0.12
CA LEU A 97 0.26 39.21 0.86
C LEU A 97 1.26 40.22 0.31
N ALA A 98 2.33 39.76 -0.35
CA ALA A 98 3.30 40.63 -1.00
C ALA A 98 2.66 41.48 -2.11
N HIS A 99 1.75 40.88 -2.91
CA HIS A 99 1.00 41.60 -3.93
C HIS A 99 0.08 42.68 -3.33
N LEU A 100 -0.65 42.36 -2.26
CA LEU A 100 -1.53 43.30 -1.57
C LEU A 100 -0.75 44.45 -0.92
N LEU A 101 0.38 44.16 -0.28
CA LEU A 101 1.24 45.21 0.29
C LEU A 101 1.72 46.16 -0.81
N ARG A 102 2.24 45.63 -1.92
CA ARG A 102 2.69 46.46 -3.05
C ARG A 102 1.57 47.34 -3.60
N LYS A 103 0.33 46.83 -3.69
CA LYS A 103 -0.84 47.61 -4.12
C LYS A 103 -1.30 48.67 -3.11
N THR A 104 -0.96 48.52 -1.83
CA THR A 104 -1.37 49.46 -0.77
C THR A 104 -0.36 50.58 -0.58
N PHE A 105 0.91 50.35 -0.95
CA PHE A 105 1.99 51.33 -0.86
C PHE A 105 2.29 52.07 -2.18
N ASP A 106 1.73 51.62 -3.31
CA ASP A 106 1.55 52.40 -4.54
C ASP A 106 0.25 53.24 -4.46
#